data_AF-A0A7C1XZ50-F1
#
_entry.id   AF-A0A7C1XZ50-F1
#
_cell.length_a   1.000
_cell.length_b   1.000
_cell.length_c   1.000
_cell.angle_alpha   90.00
_cell.angle_beta   90.00
_cell.angle_gamma   90.00
#
_symmetry.space_group_name_H-M   'P 1'
#
loop_
_entity.id
_entity.type
_entity.pdbx_description
1 polymer ?
#
loop_
_entity_poly.entity_id
_entity_poly.type
_entity_poly.pdbx_seq_one_letter_code
_entity_poly.pdbx_strand_id
1 'polypeptide(L)' 'MANTVSLLPGTLSVELDEEHLRVHVLDQTGAFASELAMIEVRVARLFGLNLITDESEE' A
#
# COMPACT_ATOMS: atom_id res chain seq x y z
N MET A 1 2.47 -7.78 -0.27
CA MET A 1 2.26 -6.33 -0.46
C MET A 1 3.32 -5.73 -1.38
N ALA A 2 4.60 -5.67 -1.01
CA ALA A 2 5.68 -5.01 -1.77
C ALA A 2 5.67 -5.29 -3.29
N ASN A 3 5.68 -6.56 -3.71
CA ASN A 3 5.70 -6.92 -5.13
C ASN A 3 4.52 -6.38 -5.95
N THR A 4 3.32 -6.30 -5.36
CA THR A 4 2.13 -5.78 -6.04
C THR A 4 2.18 -4.26 -6.17
N VAL A 5 2.74 -3.60 -5.16
CA VAL A 5 2.89 -2.15 -5.10
C VAL A 5 3.97 -1.66 -6.06
N SER A 6 5.09 -2.38 -6.21
CA SER A 6 6.16 -2.06 -7.17
C SER A 6 5.73 -2.07 -8.65
N LEU A 7 4.58 -2.65 -8.97
CA LEU A 7 4.05 -2.78 -10.33
C LEU A 7 3.07 -1.65 -10.71
N LEU A 8 2.82 -0.69 -9.81
CA LEU A 8 1.99 0.47 -10.13
C LEU A 8 2.67 1.38 -11.18
N PRO A 9 1.93 1.95 -12.16
CA PRO A 9 2.50 2.84 -13.16
C PRO A 9 3.16 4.07 -12.52
N GLY A 10 4.37 4.44 -12.97
CA GLY A 10 5.15 5.56 -12.39
C GLY A 10 6.31 5.13 -11.48
N THR A 11 6.55 3.82 -11.33
CA THR A 11 7.65 3.16 -10.59
C THR A 11 7.88 3.69 -9.19
N LEU A 12 7.14 3.03 -8.31
CA LEU A 12 7.05 3.15 -6.88
C LEU A 12 8.13 2.25 -6.24
N SER A 13 9.21 2.84 -5.69
CA SER A 13 10.13 2.04 -4.87
C SER A 13 9.47 1.74 -3.53
N VAL A 14 9.57 0.49 -3.10
CA VAL A 14 8.88 0.02 -1.90
C VAL A 14 9.91 -0.60 -0.98
N GLU A 15 10.04 -0.03 0.21
CA GLU A 15 10.87 -0.58 1.27
C GLU A 15 9.94 -1.25 2.29
N LEU A 16 10.27 -2.48 2.66
CA LEU A 16 9.55 -3.21 3.70
C LEU A 16 10.42 -3.22 4.95
N ASP A 17 9.95 -2.56 5.99
CA ASP A 17 10.45 -2.65 7.35
C ASP A 17 9.59 -3.65 8.15
N GLU A 18 9.87 -3.87 9.44
CA GLU A 18 9.24 -4.93 10.25
C GLU A 18 7.70 -4.97 10.11
N GLU A 19 7.01 -3.86 10.34
CA GLU A 19 5.54 -3.76 10.25
C GLU A 19 5.06 -2.71 9.24
N HIS A 20 5.98 -2.03 8.56
CA HIS A 20 5.66 -0.87 7.72
C HIS A 20 6.16 -1.03 6.29
N LEU A 21 5.29 -0.67 5.34
CA LEU A 21 5.64 -0.59 3.92
C LEU A 21 5.82 0.88 3.54
N ARG A 22 7.07 1.32 3.32
CA ARG A 22 7.37 2.66 2.83
C ARG A 22 7.29 2.69 1.31
N VAL A 23 6.60 3.70 0.79
CA VAL A 23 6.19 3.78 -0.61
C VAL A 23 6.68 5.12 -1.20
N HIS A 24 7.63 5.07 -2.13
CA HIS A 24 8.21 6.27 -2.78
C HIS A 24 7.48 6.62 -4.07
N VAL A 25 6.63 7.65 -4.04
CA VAL A 25 5.84 8.12 -5.18
C VAL A 25 6.62 9.18 -5.97
N LEU A 26 6.81 8.97 -7.28
CA LEU A 26 7.49 9.93 -8.17
C LEU A 26 6.54 10.96 -8.80
N ASP A 27 5.29 10.58 -9.02
CA ASP A 27 4.26 11.45 -9.58
C ASP A 27 3.21 11.75 -8.50
N GLN A 28 3.13 12.96 -7.99
CA GLN A 28 2.16 13.31 -6.93
C GLN A 28 0.77 13.65 -7.47
N THR A 29 0.56 13.59 -8.79
CA THR A 29 -0.73 13.95 -9.40
C THR A 29 -1.73 12.78 -9.43
N GLY A 30 -1.29 11.56 -9.13
CA GLY A 30 -2.12 10.36 -9.10
C GLY A 30 -2.78 10.06 -7.75
N ALA A 31 -3.82 9.23 -7.76
CA ALA A 31 -4.60 8.84 -6.58
C ALA A 31 -3.99 7.63 -5.82
N PHE A 32 -2.68 7.66 -5.57
CA PHE A 32 -1.92 6.51 -5.04
C PHE A 32 -2.44 5.98 -3.70
N ALA A 33 -2.89 6.86 -2.79
CA ALA A 33 -3.45 6.43 -1.51
C ALA A 33 -4.70 5.55 -1.69
N SER A 34 -5.59 5.92 -2.62
CA SER A 34 -6.80 5.15 -2.92
C SER A 34 -6.47 3.83 -3.63
N GLU A 35 -5.47 3.82 -4.51
CA GLU A 35 -5.01 2.60 -5.18
C GLU A 35 -4.36 1.62 -4.20
N LEU A 36 -3.54 2.10 -3.26
CA LEU A 36 -2.94 1.29 -2.20
C LEU A 36 -4.01 0.68 -1.29
N ALA A 37 -5.00 1.46 -0.86
CA ALA A 37 -6.11 0.96 -0.05
C ALA A 37 -6.87 -0.18 -0.77
N MET A 38 -7.09 -0.06 -2.08
CA MET A 38 -7.72 -1.14 -2.86
C MET A 38 -6.86 -2.41 -2.94
N ILE A 39 -5.53 -2.26 -3.08
CA ILE A 39 -4.59 -3.37 -3.10
C ILE A 39 -4.57 -4.08 -1.74
N GLU A 40 -4.52 -3.33 -0.63
CA GLU A 40 -4.55 -3.88 0.73
C GLU A 40 -5.81 -4.71 0.96
N VAL A 41 -6.99 -4.19 0.60
CA VAL A 41 -8.26 -4.92 0.72
C VAL A 41 -8.24 -6.21 -0.09
N ARG A 42 -7.72 -6.17 -1.32
CA ARG A 42 -7.63 -7.37 -2.19
C ARG A 42 -6.66 -8.40 -1.63
N VAL A 43 -5.50 -7.98 -1.15
CA VAL A 43 -4.49 -8.87 -0.56
C VAL A 43 -5.03 -9.46 0.74
N ALA A 44 -5.63 -8.66 1.62
CA ALA A 44 -6.24 -9.13 2.85
C ALA A 44 -7.32 -10.20 2.58
N ARG A 45 -8.22 -9.96 1.61
CA ARG A 45 -9.22 -10.95 1.20
C ARG A 45 -8.60 -12.24 0.67
N LEU A 46 -7.51 -12.15 -0.10
CA LEU A 46 -6.81 -13.34 -0.62
C LEU A 46 -6.25 -14.21 0.51
N PHE A 47 -5.81 -13.60 1.59
CA PHE A 47 -5.24 -14.29 2.76
C PHE A 47 -6.24 -14.52 3.90
N GLY A 48 -7.50 -14.10 3.76
CA GLY A 48 -8.53 -14.21 4.81
C GLY A 48 -8.25 -13.33 6.04
N LEU A 49 -7.52 -12.24 5.87
CA LEU A 49 -7.16 -11.30 6.93
C LEU A 49 -8.18 -10.17 7.05
N ASN A 50 -8.38 -9.67 8.26
CA ASN A 50 -9.10 -8.42 8.51
C ASN A 50 -8.10 -7.28 8.61
N LEU A 51 -8.31 -6.24 7.81
CA LEU A 51 -7.52 -5.01 7.92
C LEU A 51 -7.95 -4.28 9.20
N ILE A 52 -6.97 -3.99 10.06
CA ILE A 52 -7.15 -3.11 11.20
C ILE A 52 -6.74 -1.73 10.70
N THR A 53 -7.70 -0.82 10.59
CA THR A 53 -7.38 0.59 10.35
C THR A 53 -6.97 1.14 11.70
N ASP A 54 -5.69 1.45 11.88
CA ASP A 54 -5.24 2.19 13.06
C ASP A 54 -5.71 3.64 12.88
N GLU A 55 -6.87 3.97 13.44
CA GLU A 55 -7.34 5.35 13.62
C GLU A 55 -6.77 5.94 14.92
N SER A 56 -5.46 5.79 15.14
CA SER A 56 -4.72 6.43 16.24
C SER A 56 -3.88 7.57 15.62
N GLU A 57 -4.45 8.76 15.42
CA GLU A 57 -4.61 9.90 16.34
C GLU A 57 -3.55 11.02 16.10
N GLU A 58 -4.09 12.24 15.91
CA GLU A 58 -3.53 13.62 15.94
C GLU A 58 -2.63 14.19 14.82
#